data_AF-A0A7X8ZYV5-F1
#
_entry.id   AF-A0A7X8ZYV5-F1
#
_cell.length_a   1.000
_cell.length_b   1.000
_cell.length_c   1.000
_cell.angle_alpha   90.00
_cell.angle_beta   90.00
_cell.angle_gamma   90.00
#
_symmetry.space_group_name_H-M   'P 1'
#
loop_
_entity.id
_entity.type
_entity.pdbx_description
1 polymer ?
#
loop_
_entity_poly.entity_id
_entity_poly.type
_entity_poly.pdbx_seq_one_letter_code
_entity_poly.pdbx_strand_id
1 'polypeptide(L)'
;MATNTARPTKSRSRRPQMVMEVVAVETLSPTFKRITFGGEDFDLFQDSEAVDKYVKLLLPPDPTSGITPPFDMDELRKTLPKDELPLRRTYTVHSVD
;
A
#
# COMPACT_ATOMS: atom_id res chain seq x y z
N MET A 1 -30.38 37.16 2.21
CA MET A 1 -29.83 36.34 1.11
C MET A 1 -28.38 36.04 1.46
N ALA A 2 -28.09 34.85 1.99
CA ALA A 2 -26.74 34.48 2.42
C ALA A 2 -26.09 33.59 1.35
N THR A 3 -24.99 34.05 0.76
CA THR A 3 -24.28 33.37 -0.33
C THR A 3 -23.37 32.30 0.27
N ASN A 4 -23.71 31.03 0.03
CA ASN A 4 -22.91 29.87 0.43
C ASN A 4 -21.61 29.82 -0.41
N THR A 5 -20.48 30.15 0.19
CA THR A 5 -19.16 29.99 -0.45
C THR A 5 -18.71 28.54 -0.31
N ALA A 6 -18.83 27.77 -1.39
CA ALA A 6 -18.33 26.39 -1.44
C ALA A 6 -16.79 26.39 -1.27
N ARG A 7 -16.30 25.61 -0.30
CA ARG A 7 -14.86 25.38 -0.09
C ARG A 7 -14.31 24.54 -1.25
N PRO A 8 -13.18 24.92 -1.88
CA PRO A 8 -12.58 24.11 -2.92
C PRO A 8 -12.10 22.77 -2.35
N THR A 9 -12.63 21.67 -2.88
CA THR A 9 -12.17 20.32 -2.57
C THR A 9 -10.84 20.09 -3.27
N LYS A 10 -9.74 20.31 -2.55
CA LYS A 10 -8.39 19.98 -3.04
C LYS A 10 -8.37 18.48 -3.38
N SER A 11 -8.32 18.12 -4.67
CA SER A 11 -8.17 16.73 -5.06
C SER A 11 -6.83 16.26 -4.50
N ARG A 12 -6.87 15.35 -3.52
CA ARG A 12 -5.64 14.71 -3.06
C ARG A 12 -5.14 13.87 -4.22
N SER A 13 -4.01 14.24 -4.82
CA SER A 13 -3.34 13.39 -5.80
C SER A 13 -3.21 11.98 -5.21
N ARG A 14 -3.61 10.96 -5.97
CA ARG A 14 -3.36 9.56 -5.59
C ARG A 14 -1.85 9.46 -5.36
N ARG A 15 -1.43 9.14 -4.12
CA ARG A 15 -0.02 8.83 -3.86
C ARG A 15 0.34 7.65 -4.77
N PRO A 16 1.47 7.71 -5.50
CA PRO A 16 1.87 6.62 -6.36
C PRO A 16 1.99 5.33 -5.55
N GLN A 17 1.50 4.23 -6.11
CA GLN A 17 1.73 2.91 -5.53
C GLN A 17 3.17 2.51 -5.86
N MET A 18 3.95 2.15 -4.84
CA MET A 18 5.28 1.60 -5.01
C MET A 18 5.14 0.09 -5.16
N VAL A 19 5.55 -0.45 -6.30
CA VAL A 19 5.61 -1.89 -6.52
C VAL A 19 6.92 -2.39 -5.94
N MET A 20 6.83 -3.17 -4.87
CA MET A 20 8.00 -3.62 -4.12
C MET A 20 8.19 -5.12 -4.24
N GLU A 21 9.44 -5.53 -4.19
CA GLU A 21 9.84 -6.93 -4.19
C GLU A 21 10.26 -7.36 -2.79
N VAL A 22 10.00 -8.62 -2.45
CA VAL A 22 10.51 -9.21 -1.22
C VAL A 22 11.94 -9.68 -1.48
N VAL A 23 12.91 -8.99 -0.89
CA VAL A 23 14.35 -9.30 -1.06
C VAL A 23 14.87 -10.20 0.06
N ALA A 24 14.24 -10.19 1.24
CA ALA A 24 14.59 -11.10 2.32
C ALA A 24 13.38 -11.40 3.22
N VAL A 25 13.40 -12.60 3.82
CA VAL A 25 12.42 -13.05 4.82
C VAL A 25 13.17 -13.69 5.99
N GLU A 26 12.99 -13.14 7.18
CA GLU A 26 13.58 -13.63 8.43
C GLU A 26 12.46 -14.12 9.36
N THR A 27 12.59 -15.33 9.91
CA THR A 27 11.63 -15.87 10.88
C THR A 27 12.14 -15.59 12.30
N LEU A 28 11.45 -14.70 13.02
CA LEU A 28 11.81 -14.31 14.38
C LEU A 28 11.16 -15.19 15.45
N SER A 29 9.97 -15.72 15.14
CA SER A 29 9.25 -16.71 15.96
C SER A 29 8.33 -17.54 15.06
N PRO A 30 7.68 -18.60 15.57
CA PRO A 30 6.76 -19.42 14.77
C PRO A 30 5.65 -18.64 14.06
N THR A 31 5.24 -17.49 14.60
CA THR A 31 4.16 -16.65 14.06
C THR A 31 4.62 -15.24 13.68
N PHE A 32 5.92 -14.93 13.78
CA PHE A 32 6.46 -13.60 13.51
C PHE A 32 7.59 -13.66 12.48
N LYS A 33 7.34 -13.03 11.34
CA LYS A 33 8.31 -12.92 10.24
C LYS A 33 8.61 -11.45 9.97
N ARG A 34 9.88 -11.13 9.81
CA ARG A 34 10.35 -9.85 9.28
C ARG A 34 10.53 -10.01 7.78
N ILE A 35 10.03 -9.04 7.03
CA ILE A 35 10.09 -9.00 5.57
C ILE A 35 10.85 -7.73 5.18
N THR A 36 11.87 -7.89 4.35
CA THR A 36 12.61 -6.77 3.76
C THR A 36 12.10 -6.55 2.34
N PHE A 37 11.69 -5.32 2.06
CA PHE A 37 11.22 -4.89 0.75
C PHE A 37 12.31 -4.10 0.04
N GLY A 38 12.42 -4.28 -1.27
CA GLY A 38 13.29 -3.52 -2.17
C GLY A 38 12.65 -3.39 -3.55
N GLY A 39 13.48 -3.23 -4.58
CA GLY A 39 13.04 -3.06 -5.97
C GLY A 39 13.21 -1.63 -6.48
N GLU A 40 12.96 -1.43 -7.76
CA GLU A 40 13.22 -0.16 -8.47
C GLU A 40 12.39 1.02 -7.91
N ASP A 41 11.16 0.75 -7.46
CA ASP A 41 10.28 1.79 -6.90
C ASP A 41 10.65 2.21 -5.46
N PHE A 42 11.67 1.59 -4.83
CA PHE A 42 12.06 1.96 -3.47
C PHE A 42 12.55 3.40 -3.37
N ASP A 43 13.12 3.98 -4.44
CA ASP A 43 13.54 5.38 -4.50
C ASP A 43 12.38 6.37 -4.29
N LEU A 44 11.13 5.92 -4.47
CA LEU A 44 9.92 6.71 -4.20
C LEU A 44 9.52 6.68 -2.73
N PHE A 45 10.09 5.79 -1.92
CA PHE A 45 9.79 5.67 -0.51
C PHE A 45 10.33 6.87 0.26
N GLN A 46 9.44 7.55 0.98
CA GLN A 46 9.80 8.66 1.85
C GLN A 46 9.71 8.19 3.29
N ASP A 47 10.87 8.06 3.94
CA ASP A 47 10.92 7.72 5.35
C ASP A 47 10.35 8.84 6.22
N SER A 48 9.84 8.46 7.38
CA SER A 48 9.28 9.36 8.39
C SER A 48 10.16 9.30 9.64
N GLU A 49 10.43 10.46 10.24
CA GLU A 49 11.14 10.55 11.52
C GLU A 49 10.26 10.13 12.74
N ALA A 50 8.97 9.88 12.50
CA ALA A 50 8.05 9.42 13.53
C ALA A 50 8.40 8.01 14.04
N VAL A 51 8.32 7.83 15.36
CA VAL A 51 8.67 6.57 16.05
C VAL A 51 7.69 5.42 15.72
N ASP A 52 6.46 5.75 15.35
CA ASP A 52 5.38 4.83 15.00
C ASP A 52 5.11 4.77 13.48
N LYS A 53 6.15 4.96 12.66
CA LYS A 53 6.02 4.91 11.20
C LYS A 53 5.42 3.60 10.72
N TYR A 54 4.43 3.72 9.84
CA TYR A 54 3.72 2.58 9.26
C TYR A 54 3.53 2.74 7.76
N VAL A 55 3.42 1.60 7.08
CA VAL A 55 3.09 1.50 5.66
C VAL A 55 1.76 0.80 5.46
N LYS A 56 1.16 1.04 4.29
CA LYS A 56 -0.04 0.34 3.83
C LYS A 56 0.35 -0.53 2.66
N LEU A 57 0.30 -1.84 2.86
CA LEU A 57 0.49 -2.81 1.79
C LEU A 57 -0.86 -3.07 1.13
N LEU A 58 -0.86 -3.10 -0.20
CA LEU A 58 -1.93 -3.68 -0.99
C LEU A 58 -1.45 -5.04 -1.46
N LEU A 59 -2.19 -6.09 -1.10
CA LEU A 59 -1.85 -7.47 -1.39
C LEU A 59 -2.96 -8.10 -2.22
N PRO A 60 -2.65 -8.99 -3.17
CA PRO A 60 -3.68 -9.79 -3.79
C PRO A 60 -4.44 -10.62 -2.72
N PRO A 61 -5.74 -10.86 -2.89
CA PRO A 61 -6.52 -11.63 -1.93
C PRO A 61 -6.06 -13.10 -1.85
N ASP A 62 -5.60 -13.63 -3.00
CA ASP A 62 -5.07 -14.97 -3.14
C ASP A 62 -3.86 -14.97 -4.10
N PRO A 63 -2.81 -15.80 -3.88
CA PRO A 63 -1.66 -15.89 -4.78
C PRO A 63 -2.00 -16.26 -6.23
N THR A 64 -3.16 -16.89 -6.47
CA THR A 64 -3.62 -17.33 -7.80
C THR A 64 -4.61 -16.36 -8.47
N SER A 65 -4.93 -15.24 -7.83
CA SER A 65 -5.91 -14.25 -8.32
C SER A 65 -5.59 -13.61 -9.68
N GLY A 66 -4.36 -13.76 -10.19
CA GLY A 66 -3.94 -13.29 -11.52
C GLY A 66 -3.82 -11.77 -11.67
N ILE A 67 -4.23 -10.99 -10.66
CA ILE A 67 -4.04 -9.54 -10.63
C ILE A 67 -2.59 -9.20 -10.28
N THR A 68 -2.02 -8.23 -11.00
CA THR A 68 -0.64 -7.79 -10.80
C THR A 68 -0.60 -6.33 -10.36
N PRO A 69 0.32 -5.96 -9.46
CA PRO A 69 0.55 -4.56 -9.13
C PRO A 69 1.20 -3.83 -10.31
N PRO A 70 0.99 -2.51 -10.46
CA PRO A 70 0.18 -1.65 -9.60
C PRO A 70 -1.33 -1.88 -9.79
N PHE A 71 -2.07 -1.89 -8.68
CA PHE A 71 -3.50 -2.17 -8.66
C PHE A 71 -4.30 -0.90 -8.96
N ASP A 72 -4.96 -0.85 -10.13
CA ASP A 72 -5.98 0.16 -10.33
C ASP A 72 -7.28 -0.21 -9.61
N MET A 73 -7.40 0.26 -8.38
CA MET A 73 -8.57 0.02 -7.53
C MET A 73 -9.89 0.54 -8.14
N ASP A 74 -9.86 1.50 -9.08
CA ASP A 74 -11.07 2.01 -9.71
C ASP A 74 -11.54 1.10 -10.86
N GLU A 75 -10.62 0.46 -11.57
CA GLU A 75 -10.91 -0.57 -12.56
C GLU A 75 -11.32 -1.87 -11.88
N LEU A 76 -10.53 -2.35 -10.91
CA LEU A 76 -10.78 -3.62 -10.23
C LEU A 76 -12.13 -3.65 -9.52
N ARG A 77 -12.58 -2.54 -8.94
CA ARG A 77 -13.93 -2.46 -8.31
C ARG A 77 -15.09 -2.59 -9.29
N LYS A 78 -14.85 -2.36 -10.60
CA LYS A 78 -15.87 -2.50 -11.64
C LYS A 78 -15.91 -3.92 -12.22
N THR A 79 -14.77 -4.60 -12.20
CA THR A 79 -14.58 -5.88 -12.89
C THR A 79 -14.64 -7.08 -11.95
N LEU A 80 -14.24 -6.92 -10.69
CA LEU A 80 -14.13 -8.02 -9.73
C LEU A 80 -15.17 -7.95 -8.61
N PRO A 81 -15.60 -9.12 -8.11
CA PRO A 81 -16.27 -9.24 -6.82
C PRO A 81 -15.44 -8.62 -5.68
N LYS A 82 -16.12 -8.19 -4.61
CA LYS A 82 -15.49 -7.47 -3.50
C LYS A 82 -14.43 -8.28 -2.74
N ASP A 83 -14.63 -9.60 -2.66
CA ASP A 83 -13.74 -10.58 -2.04
C ASP A 83 -12.50 -10.90 -2.90
N GLU A 84 -12.54 -10.60 -4.20
CA GLU A 84 -11.42 -10.74 -5.13
C GLU A 84 -10.59 -9.43 -5.27
N LEU A 85 -10.95 -8.38 -4.53
CA LEU A 85 -10.20 -7.12 -4.54
C LEU A 85 -8.92 -7.21 -3.68
N PRO A 86 -7.87 -6.43 -4.02
CA PRO A 86 -6.70 -6.29 -3.18
C PRO A 86 -7.02 -5.92 -1.73
N LEU A 87 -6.39 -6.64 -0.81
CA LEU A 87 -6.50 -6.44 0.62
C LEU A 87 -5.51 -5.37 1.07
N ARG A 88 -6.00 -4.40 1.84
CA ARG A 88 -5.14 -3.43 2.51
C ARG A 88 -4.73 -3.93 3.89
N ARG A 89 -3.43 -3.90 4.17
CA ARG A 89 -2.86 -4.21 5.48
C ARG A 89 -1.93 -3.11 5.94
N THR A 90 -1.97 -2.82 7.24
CA THR A 90 -1.09 -1.81 7.87
C THR A 90 -0.01 -2.55 8.64
N TYR A 91 1.25 -2.19 8.40
CA TYR A 91 2.40 -2.74 9.11
C TYR A 91 3.33 -1.61 9.56
N THR A 92 3.97 -1.79 10.70
CA THR A 92 4.99 -0.88 11.22
C THR A 92 6.30 -1.08 10.47
N VAL A 93 6.98 0.01 10.15
CA VAL A 93 8.33 -0.03 9.56
C VAL A 93 9.35 -0.19 10.70
N HIS A 94 10.13 -1.27 10.65
CA HIS A 94 11.16 -1.55 11.64
C HIS A 94 12.44 -0.72 11.39
N SER A 95 12.91 -0.70 10.15
CA SER A 95 14.13 0.00 9.72
C SER A 95 14.05 0.30 8.22
N VAL A 96 14.86 1.25 7.76
CA VAL A 96 15.03 1.68 6.37
C VAL A 96 16.52 1.91 6.19
N ASP A 97 17.09 1.37 5.11
CA ASP A 97 18.52 1.42 4.80
C ASP A 97 18.82 2.50 3.75
#